data_AF-A0AAN9T4R0-F1
#
_entry.id   AF-A0AAN9T4R0-F1
#
_cell.length_a   1.000
_cell.length_b   1.000
_cell.length_c   1.000
_cell.angle_alpha   90.00
_cell.angle_beta   90.00
_cell.angle_gamma   90.00
#
_symmetry.space_group_name_H-M   'P 1'
#
loop_
_entity.id
_entity.type
_entity.pdbx_description
1 polymer ?
#
loop_
_entity_poly.entity_id
_entity_poly.type
_entity_poly.pdbx_seq_one_letter_code
_entity_poly.pdbx_strand_id
1 'polypeptide(L)'
;MGLILRGETRKTGFVAIKFKGRIYNKAIYEKNPSLPNCTSDHFHLEMAKSKNHTAHNQSYKAHKNGIKKPKRHRHTSTKGMDPKFLRNQRYARKHNKKSGETASDEE
;
A
#
# COMPACT_ATOMS: atom_id res chain seq x y z
N MET A 1 44.92 23.26 -19.66
CA MET A 1 43.51 23.52 -19.31
C MET A 1 42.65 22.42 -19.90
N GLY A 2 41.91 21.71 -19.04
CA GLY A 2 40.80 20.84 -19.45
C GLY A 2 41.11 19.35 -19.44
N LEU A 3 40.40 18.61 -18.58
CA LEU A 3 39.47 17.55 -18.98
C LEU A 3 38.70 17.06 -17.74
N ILE A 4 37.46 17.51 -17.63
CA ILE A 4 36.48 17.14 -16.61
C ILE A 4 35.90 15.76 -16.98
N LEU A 5 35.90 14.85 -16.00
CA LEU A 5 35.37 13.48 -16.03
C LEU A 5 33.93 13.42 -16.57
N ARG A 6 33.67 12.63 -17.63
CA ARG A 6 32.32 12.38 -18.16
C ARG A 6 31.85 10.99 -17.75
N GLY A 7 30.93 10.92 -16.78
CA GLY A 7 30.12 9.71 -16.56
C GLY A 7 29.16 9.50 -17.74
N GLU A 8 29.21 8.31 -18.35
CA GLU A 8 28.39 7.97 -19.51
C GLU A 8 26.93 7.74 -19.12
N THR A 9 26.10 8.78 -19.27
CA THR A 9 24.64 8.65 -19.27
C THR A 9 24.15 8.77 -20.71
N ARG A 10 23.44 7.75 -21.20
CA ARG A 10 22.84 7.77 -22.54
C ARG A 10 21.40 8.28 -22.44
N LYS A 11 21.04 9.27 -23.27
CA LYS A 11 19.66 9.79 -23.37
C LYS A 11 18.80 8.72 -24.04
N THR A 12 17.80 8.20 -23.34
CA THR A 12 16.96 7.10 -23.84
C THR A 12 15.61 7.57 -24.38
N GLY A 13 15.17 8.78 -24.05
CA GLY A 13 13.96 9.37 -24.64
C GLY A 13 13.53 10.69 -24.02
N PHE A 14 12.39 11.22 -24.44
CA PHE A 14 11.72 12.37 -23.84
C PHE A 14 10.29 12.00 -23.48
N VAL A 15 9.82 12.45 -22.32
CA VAL A 15 8.41 12.31 -21.93
C VAL A 15 7.77 13.69 -21.84
N ALA A 16 6.63 13.83 -22.51
CA ALA A 16 5.81 15.04 -22.50
C ALA A 16 5.03 15.11 -21.18
N ILE A 17 5.29 16.15 -20.38
CA ILE A 17 4.65 16.40 -19.10
C ILE A 17 3.87 17.71 -19.22
N LYS A 18 2.58 17.68 -18.89
CA LYS A 18 1.69 18.85 -18.97
C LYS A 18 1.60 19.52 -17.61
N PHE A 19 2.00 20.78 -17.51
CA PHE A 19 1.96 21.57 -16.28
C PHE A 19 1.39 22.97 -16.55
N LYS A 20 0.36 23.36 -15.78
CA LYS A 20 -0.37 24.63 -15.92
C LYS A 20 -0.75 24.96 -17.38
N GLY A 21 -1.34 24.00 -18.08
CA GLY A 21 -1.84 24.18 -19.46
C GLY A 21 -0.76 24.21 -20.55
N ARG A 22 0.53 24.16 -20.23
CA ARG A 22 1.63 24.07 -21.20
C ARG A 22 2.27 22.67 -21.18
N ILE A 23 2.67 22.18 -22.35
CA ILE A 23 3.31 20.87 -22.52
C ILE A 23 4.83 21.09 -22.58
N TYR A 24 5.56 20.38 -21.72
CA TYR A 24 7.03 20.42 -21.68
C TYR A 24 7.59 19.02 -21.92
N ASN A 25 8.62 18.91 -22.76
CA ASN A 25 9.29 17.64 -23.01
C ASN A 25 10.50 17.50 -22.08
N LYS A 26 10.44 16.53 -21.15
CA LYS A 26 11.53 16.25 -20.20
C LYS A 26 12.36 15.07 -20.69
N ALA A 27 13.68 15.25 -20.79
CA ALA A 27 14.61 14.18 -21.16
C ALA A 27 14.69 13.11 -20.07
N ILE A 28 14.67 11.85 -20.48
CA ILE A 28 14.91 10.66 -19.66
C ILE A 28 16.33 10.15 -19.95
N TYR A 29 17.08 9.94 -18.86
CA TYR A 29 18.41 9.36 -18.89
C TYR A 29 18.35 8.05 -18.10
N GLU A 30 18.70 6.95 -18.73
CA GLU A 30 18.81 5.66 -18.05
C GLU A 30 20.26 5.47 -17.60
N LYS A 31 20.47 5.23 -16.30
CA LYS A 31 21.79 4.83 -15.78
C LYS A 31 21.98 3.38 -16.16
N ASN A 32 22.99 3.06 -16.98
CA ASN A 32 23.43 1.68 -17.18
C ASN A 32 23.78 1.09 -15.80
N PRO A 33 23.07 0.05 -15.32
CA PRO A 33 23.54 -0.69 -14.15
C PRO A 33 24.71 -1.54 -14.64
N SER A 34 25.93 -1.02 -14.53
CA SER A 34 27.12 -1.83 -14.61
C SER A 34 26.99 -2.95 -13.57
N LEU A 35 26.89 -4.17 -14.07
CA LEU A 35 26.79 -5.42 -13.32
C LEU A 35 27.82 -5.45 -12.19
N PRO A 36 27.48 -5.96 -10.99
CA PRO A 36 28.48 -6.26 -9.99
C PRO A 36 29.36 -7.41 -10.49
N ASN A 37 30.65 -7.16 -10.61
CA ASN A 37 31.68 -8.17 -10.86
C ASN A 37 31.73 -9.09 -9.62
N CYS A 38 30.95 -10.16 -9.67
CA CYS A 38 30.96 -11.25 -8.70
C CYS A 38 32.13 -12.16 -9.10
N THR A 39 33.23 -12.06 -8.34
CA THR A 39 34.35 -12.99 -8.44
C THR A 39 33.87 -14.36 -7.97
N SER A 40 34.08 -15.32 -8.86
CA SER A 40 33.86 -16.74 -8.69
C SER A 40 34.72 -17.31 -7.57
N ASP A 41 34.15 -17.40 -6.36
CA ASP A 41 34.59 -18.35 -5.34
C ASP A 41 33.36 -19.08 -4.81
N HIS A 42 32.88 -20.03 -5.61
CA HIS A 42 31.80 -20.93 -5.23
C HIS A 42 32.38 -22.03 -4.32
N PHE A 43 32.76 -21.67 -3.10
CA PHE A 43 33.06 -22.64 -2.06
C PHE A 43 31.76 -23.40 -1.74
N HIS A 44 31.76 -24.69 -2.06
CA HIS A 44 30.79 -25.66 -1.56
C HIS A 44 30.97 -25.79 -0.04
N LEU A 45 30.40 -24.83 0.70
CA LEU A 45 30.09 -25.04 2.09
C LEU A 45 28.86 -25.95 2.12
N GLU A 46 29.10 -27.20 2.51
CA GLU A 46 28.11 -28.08 3.13
C GLU A 46 27.12 -27.20 3.93
N MET A 47 25.81 -27.41 3.75
CA MET A 47 24.79 -26.58 4.39
C MET A 47 24.91 -26.69 5.92
N ALA A 48 25.75 -25.84 6.52
CA ALA A 48 25.92 -25.75 7.95
C ALA A 48 24.55 -25.52 8.57
N LYS A 49 24.17 -26.37 9.52
CA LYS A 49 22.84 -26.35 10.14
C LYS A 49 22.58 -24.95 10.71
N SER A 50 21.63 -24.23 10.10
CA SER A 50 21.21 -22.92 10.57
C SER A 50 20.10 -23.05 11.62
N LYS A 51 19.82 -21.96 12.35
CA LYS A 51 18.77 -21.96 13.37
C LYS A 51 17.39 -22.08 12.71
N ASN A 52 16.65 -23.14 13.07
CA ASN A 52 15.36 -23.46 12.45
C ASN A 52 14.21 -22.50 12.82
N HIS A 53 14.30 -21.78 13.94
CA HIS A 53 13.25 -20.84 14.38
C HIS A 53 13.76 -19.75 15.34
N THR A 54 13.23 -18.53 15.23
CA THR A 54 13.50 -17.44 16.18
C THR A 54 12.33 -16.43 16.26
N ALA A 55 11.97 -16.05 17.49
CA ALA A 55 11.00 -14.98 17.78
C ALA A 55 11.68 -13.63 18.12
N HIS A 56 13.02 -13.57 18.12
CA HIS A 56 13.80 -12.50 18.76
C HIS A 56 13.48 -11.08 18.25
N ASN A 57 13.19 -10.91 16.96
CA ASN A 57 12.92 -9.60 16.36
C ASN A 57 11.45 -9.39 15.98
N GLN A 58 10.54 -10.29 16.41
CA GLN A 58 9.13 -10.19 16.04
C GLN A 58 8.45 -9.03 16.77
N SER A 59 8.67 -8.92 18.08
CA SER A 59 8.10 -7.84 18.90
C SER A 59 8.59 -6.47 18.45
N TYR A 60 9.90 -6.31 18.21
CA TYR A 60 10.46 -5.04 17.74
C TYR A 60 9.85 -4.59 16.40
N LYS A 61 9.70 -5.51 15.43
CA LYS A 61 9.04 -5.21 14.15
C LYS A 61 7.55 -4.87 14.32
N ALA A 62 6.82 -5.59 15.16
CA ALA A 62 5.40 -5.33 15.42
C ALA A 62 5.18 -3.95 16.05
N HIS A 63 6.10 -3.51 16.91
CA HIS A 63 6.01 -2.22 17.59
C HIS A 63 6.58 -1.03 16.80
N LYS A 64 7.37 -1.24 15.73
CA LYS A 64 7.91 -0.16 14.88
C LYS A 64 6.83 0.81 14.37
N ASN A 65 5.70 0.27 13.91
CA ASN A 65 4.52 1.05 13.48
C ASN A 65 3.37 1.01 14.52
N GLY A 66 3.60 0.29 15.62
CA GLY A 66 2.62 -0.03 16.66
C GLY A 66 1.56 -1.05 16.23
N ILE A 67 1.09 -1.84 17.21
CA ILE A 67 -0.05 -2.76 17.02
C ILE A 67 -1.33 -1.92 16.99
N LYS A 68 -1.95 -1.79 15.81
CA LYS A 68 -3.18 -1.00 15.63
C LYS A 68 -4.40 -1.81 16.06
N LYS A 69 -5.28 -1.19 16.84
CA LYS A 69 -6.61 -1.73 17.17
C LYS A 69 -7.53 -1.68 15.94
N PRO A 70 -8.54 -2.55 15.82
CA PRO A 70 -9.55 -2.43 14.76
C PRO A 70 -10.24 -1.07 14.85
N LYS A 71 -10.47 -0.45 13.70
CA LYS A 71 -11.08 0.88 13.63
C LYS A 71 -12.55 0.81 14.08
N ARG A 72 -12.94 1.66 15.03
CA ARG A 72 -14.33 1.83 15.44
C ARG A 72 -15.04 2.72 14.42
N HIS A 73 -16.08 2.19 13.78
CA HIS A 73 -16.95 2.92 12.86
C HIS A 73 -18.27 3.23 13.57
N ARG A 74 -19.05 4.21 13.07
CA ARG A 74 -20.40 4.52 13.60
C ARG A 74 -21.32 3.29 13.56
N HIS A 75 -21.22 2.50 12.51
CA HIS A 75 -21.95 1.25 12.33
C HIS A 75 -20.95 0.12 12.06
N THR A 76 -21.02 -0.93 12.86
CA THR A 76 -20.23 -2.16 12.68
C THR A 76 -20.93 -3.11 11.70
N SER A 77 -20.21 -4.10 11.18
CA SER A 77 -20.79 -5.12 10.32
C SER A 77 -21.77 -5.99 11.09
N THR A 78 -22.98 -6.19 10.56
CA THR A 78 -23.99 -7.13 11.09
C THR A 78 -23.80 -8.58 10.61
N LYS A 79 -22.66 -8.89 9.96
CA LYS A 79 -22.35 -10.25 9.50
C LYS A 79 -22.24 -11.19 10.70
N GLY A 80 -22.97 -12.31 10.67
CA GLY A 80 -23.01 -13.29 11.76
C GLY A 80 -24.08 -13.03 12.83
N MET A 81 -24.91 -11.98 12.69
CA MET A 81 -26.10 -11.83 13.54
C MET A 81 -27.22 -12.80 13.13
N ASP A 82 -28.13 -13.06 14.07
CA ASP A 82 -29.31 -13.90 13.85
C ASP A 82 -30.11 -13.45 12.62
N PRO A 83 -30.35 -14.34 11.63
CA PRO A 83 -31.15 -14.01 10.46
C PRO A 83 -32.58 -13.58 10.79
N LYS A 84 -33.19 -14.06 11.88
CA LYS A 84 -34.55 -13.64 12.29
C LYS A 84 -34.56 -12.18 12.73
N PHE A 85 -33.59 -11.79 13.56
CA PHE A 85 -33.38 -10.39 13.94
C PHE A 85 -33.13 -9.50 12.71
N LEU A 86 -32.28 -9.91 11.77
CA LEU A 86 -31.98 -9.13 10.56
C LEU A 86 -33.20 -8.96 9.65
N ARG A 87 -34.04 -10.00 9.52
CA ARG A 87 -35.32 -9.91 8.78
C ARG A 87 -36.25 -8.89 9.41
N ASN A 88 -36.41 -8.93 10.73
CA ASN A 88 -37.25 -7.97 11.45
C ASN A 88 -36.71 -6.53 11.31
N GLN A 89 -35.40 -6.34 11.53
CA GLN A 89 -34.76 -5.02 11.44
C GLN A 89 -34.92 -4.40 10.04
N ARG A 90 -34.94 -5.23 8.98
CA ARG A 90 -35.22 -4.77 7.61
C ARG A 90 -36.65 -4.27 7.45
N TYR A 91 -37.63 -4.98 7.99
CA TYR A 91 -39.03 -4.57 7.94
C TYR A 91 -39.29 -3.31 8.77
N ALA A 92 -38.80 -3.24 10.00
CA ALA A 92 -38.92 -2.06 10.85
C ALA A 92 -38.34 -0.80 10.15
N ARG A 93 -37.11 -0.91 9.61
CA ARG A 93 -36.50 0.20 8.87
C ARG A 93 -37.26 0.61 7.60
N LYS A 94 -38.00 -0.32 6.96
CA LYS A 94 -38.81 -0.02 5.77
C LYS A 94 -40.01 0.88 6.13
N HIS A 95 -40.66 0.64 7.26
CA HIS A 95 -41.86 1.38 7.67
C HIS A 95 -41.52 2.66 8.46
N ASN A 96 -40.41 2.67 9.23
CA ASN A 96 -39.96 3.86 9.95
C ASN A 96 -39.52 5.00 9.03
N LYS A 97 -39.09 4.71 7.79
CA LYS A 97 -38.73 5.75 6.81
C LYS A 97 -39.96 6.56 6.37
N LYS A 98 -41.06 5.86 6.09
CA LYS A 98 -42.32 6.50 5.69
C LYS A 98 -42.91 7.37 6.80
N SER A 99 -42.84 6.91 8.06
CA SER A 99 -43.29 7.70 9.20
C SER A 99 -42.34 8.86 9.55
N GLY A 100 -41.06 8.77 9.16
CA GLY A 100 -40.07 9.82 9.38
C GLY A 100 -40.25 11.00 8.43
N GLU A 101 -40.58 10.74 7.16
CA GLU A 101 -40.90 11.78 6.16
C GLU A 101 -42.16 12.57 6.58
N THR A 102 -43.23 11.87 6.99
CA THR A 102 -44.45 12.52 7.52
C THR A 102 -44.24 13.27 8.83
N ALA A 103 -43.19 12.97 9.59
CA ALA A 103 -42.88 13.66 10.85
C ALA A 103 -42.01 14.90 10.65
N SER A 104 -41.31 15.02 9.51
CA SER A 104 -40.51 16.20 9.16
C SER A 104 -41.28 17.25 8.35
N ASP A 105 -42.41 16.87 7.73
CA ASP A 105 -43.27 17.78 6.96
C ASP A 105 -44.31 18.51 7.83
N GLU A 106 -44.47 18.09 9.10
CA GLU A 106 -45.40 18.64 10.09
C GLU A 106 -44.70 19.55 11.13
N GLU A 107 -43.49 20.04 10.82
CA GLU A 107 -42.73 21.04 11.58
C GLU A 107 -42.40 22.27 10.71
#